data_AF-A0A7Y9E7M2-F1
#
_entry.id   AF-A0A7Y9E7M2-F1
#
_cell.length_a   1.000
_cell.length_b   1.000
_cell.length_c   1.000
_cell.angle_alpha   90.00
_cell.angle_beta   90.00
_cell.angle_gamma   90.00
#
_symmetry.space_group_name_H-M   'P 1'
#
loop_
_entity.id
_entity.type
_entity.pdbx_description
1 polymer ?
#
loop_
_entity_poly.entity_id
_entity_poly.type
_entity_poly.pdbx_seq_one_letter_code
_entity_poly.pdbx_strand_id
1 'polypeptide(L)'
;MSDQRVLANFLTADGRLHTIPAKRAKLLVVLDHLAQSFEPGVHYPEAEVNEILTRFHPDYAALRRYLVESLFLTRENGSYWRSGGTVTDGAAADGTEAYGAADA
;
A
#
# COMPACT_ATOMS: atom_id res chain seq x y z
N MET A 1 14.19 14.71 -2.07
CA MET A 1 12.84 15.30 -1.86
C MET A 1 12.22 14.47 -0.76
N SER A 2 11.95 15.03 0.41
CA SER A 2 11.48 14.22 1.54
C SER A 2 10.08 13.69 1.28
N ASP A 3 9.85 12.42 1.60
CA ASP A 3 8.58 11.71 1.35
C ASP A 3 7.39 12.43 2.01
N GLN A 4 7.60 13.01 3.19
CA GLN A 4 6.63 13.89 3.89
C GLN A 4 6.11 15.03 2.99
N ARG A 5 6.99 15.67 2.21
CA ARG A 5 6.59 16.77 1.31
C ARG A 5 5.80 16.27 0.12
N VAL A 6 6.04 15.03 -0.34
CA VAL A 6 5.24 14.43 -1.39
C VAL A 6 3.85 14.16 -0.87
N LEU A 7 3.72 13.49 0.28
CA LEU A 7 2.44 13.20 0.91
C LEU A 7 1.61 14.46 1.16
N ALA A 8 2.22 15.51 1.74
CA ALA A 8 1.53 16.78 1.98
C ALA A 8 1.05 17.50 0.69
N ASN A 9 1.62 17.19 -0.47
CA ASN A 9 1.19 17.76 -1.75
C ASN A 9 0.06 16.98 -2.43
N PHE A 10 -0.22 15.74 -2.04
CA PHE A 10 -1.22 14.88 -2.69
C PHE A 10 -2.36 14.47 -1.75
N LEU A 11 -2.11 14.44 -0.44
CA LEU A 11 -3.10 14.13 0.58
C LEU A 11 -3.72 15.42 1.13
N THR A 12 -5.03 15.37 1.37
CA THR A 12 -5.74 16.40 2.13
C THR A 12 -5.46 16.23 3.63
N ALA A 13 -5.87 17.22 4.44
CA ALA A 13 -5.79 17.12 5.91
C ALA A 13 -6.59 15.93 6.48
N ASP A 14 -7.58 15.43 5.73
CA ASP A 14 -8.41 14.26 6.06
C ASP A 14 -7.76 12.94 5.60
N GLY A 15 -6.56 12.99 5.01
CA GLY A 15 -5.84 11.81 4.50
C GLY A 15 -6.33 11.33 3.13
N ARG A 16 -7.20 12.08 2.45
CA ARG A 16 -7.74 11.70 1.13
C ARG A 16 -6.78 12.11 0.02
N LEU A 17 -6.62 11.25 -0.97
CA LEU A 17 -5.90 11.59 -2.19
C LEU A 17 -6.82 12.44 -3.07
N HIS A 18 -6.36 13.61 -3.51
CA HIS A 18 -7.14 14.43 -4.47
C HIS A 18 -6.69 14.22 -5.91
N THR A 19 -5.48 13.71 -6.13
CA THR A 19 -4.93 13.43 -7.47
C THR A 19 -3.90 12.31 -7.38
N ILE A 20 -3.99 11.35 -8.30
CA ILE A 20 -3.01 10.28 -8.45
C ILE A 20 -1.74 10.86 -9.10
N PRO A 21 -0.56 10.76 -8.46
CA PRO A 21 0.67 11.29 -9.04
C PRO A 21 1.05 10.58 -10.35
N ALA A 22 1.24 11.32 -11.44
CA ALA A 22 1.71 10.77 -12.71
C ALA A 22 3.17 10.29 -12.68
N LYS A 23 4.00 10.84 -11.78
CA LYS A 23 5.41 10.45 -11.65
C LYS A 23 5.54 9.22 -10.74
N ARG A 24 6.11 8.14 -11.28
CA ARG A 24 6.29 6.85 -10.57
C ARG A 24 6.88 7.00 -9.17
N ALA A 25 7.95 7.78 -8.99
CA ALA A 25 8.59 7.98 -7.69
C ALA A 25 7.64 8.60 -6.64
N LYS A 26 6.82 9.58 -7.04
CA LYS A 26 5.83 10.19 -6.14
C LYS A 26 4.67 9.25 -5.86
N LEU A 27 4.26 8.48 -6.87
CA LEU A 27 3.22 7.48 -6.74
C LEU A 27 3.63 6.41 -5.72
N LEU A 28 4.88 5.91 -5.77
CA LEU A 28 5.38 4.92 -4.80
C LEU A 28 5.29 5.42 -3.35
N VAL A 29 5.65 6.67 -3.09
CA VAL A 29 5.52 7.27 -1.75
C VAL A 29 4.06 7.31 -1.27
N VAL A 30 3.13 7.68 -2.17
CA VAL A 30 1.70 7.69 -1.84
C VAL A 30 1.18 6.27 -1.60
N LEU A 31 1.56 5.32 -2.45
CA LEU A 31 1.14 3.92 -2.31
C LEU A 31 1.69 3.27 -1.04
N ASP A 32 2.93 3.57 -0.67
CA ASP A 32 3.53 3.10 0.59
C ASP A 32 2.75 3.60 1.80
N HIS A 33 2.30 4.86 1.77
CA HIS A 33 1.45 5.42 2.81
C HIS A 33 0.06 4.75 2.86
N LEU A 34 -0.56 4.53 1.69
CA LEU A 34 -1.85 3.83 1.62
C LEU A 34 -1.73 2.38 2.10
N ALA A 35 -0.61 1.71 1.81
CA ALA A 35 -0.34 0.35 2.24
C ALA A 35 -0.32 0.21 3.77
N GLN A 36 0.02 1.27 4.52
CA GLN A 36 -0.03 1.26 5.99
C GLN A 36 -1.46 1.08 6.56
N SER A 37 -2.50 1.22 5.73
CA SER A 37 -3.88 0.93 6.15
C SER A 37 -4.21 -0.56 6.18
N PHE A 38 -3.30 -1.40 5.66
CA PHE A 38 -3.43 -2.84 5.64
C PHE A 38 -2.42 -3.46 6.60
N GLU A 39 -2.90 -4.28 7.53
CA GLU A 39 -2.05 -4.97 8.49
C GLU A 39 -1.26 -6.08 7.77
N PRO A 40 0.07 -6.17 7.95
CA PRO A 40 0.86 -7.30 7.48
C PRO A 40 0.32 -8.64 8.00
N GLY A 41 0.25 -9.63 7.12
CA GLY A 41 -0.23 -10.98 7.48
C GLY A 41 -1.76 -11.11 7.61
N VAL A 42 -2.52 -10.02 7.46
CA VAL A 42 -4.00 -10.08 7.40
C VAL A 42 -4.46 -10.18 5.96
N HIS A 43 -5.35 -11.15 5.69
CA HIS A 43 -5.98 -11.34 4.40
C HIS A 43 -7.34 -10.65 4.36
N TYR A 44 -7.47 -9.70 3.45
CA TYR A 44 -8.66 -8.91 3.20
C TYR A 44 -9.37 -9.40 1.94
N PRO A 45 -10.68 -9.65 1.97
CA PRO A 45 -11.44 -9.91 0.75
C PRO A 45 -11.49 -8.65 -0.11
N GLU A 46 -11.69 -8.82 -1.42
CA GLU A 46 -11.75 -7.70 -2.36
C GLU A 46 -12.71 -6.58 -1.96
N ALA A 47 -13.88 -6.94 -1.40
CA ALA A 47 -14.87 -5.98 -0.94
C ALA A 47 -14.32 -5.05 0.16
N GLU A 48 -13.62 -5.60 1.15
CA GLU A 48 -13.05 -4.84 2.25
C GLU A 48 -11.90 -3.93 1.78
N VAL A 49 -11.06 -4.44 0.88
CA VAL A 49 -10.03 -3.62 0.22
C VAL A 49 -10.66 -2.42 -0.50
N ASN A 50 -11.75 -2.64 -1.23
CA ASN A 50 -12.45 -1.57 -1.93
C ASN A 50 -13.02 -0.54 -0.95
N GLU A 51 -13.61 -0.99 0.16
CA GLU A 51 -14.14 -0.10 1.19
C GLU A 51 -13.05 0.75 1.84
N ILE A 52 -11.90 0.16 2.15
CA ILE A 52 -10.73 0.88 2.70
C ILE A 52 -10.26 1.92 1.67
N LEU A 53 -10.02 1.52 0.42
CA LEU A 53 -9.49 2.40 -0.62
C LEU A 53 -10.45 3.53 -1.04
N THR A 54 -11.77 3.29 -0.96
CA THR A 54 -12.80 4.30 -1.27
C THR A 54 -12.73 5.50 -0.33
N ARG A 55 -12.24 5.31 0.90
CA ARG A 55 -12.03 6.41 1.85
C ARG A 55 -10.97 7.39 1.34
N PHE A 56 -9.95 6.87 0.65
CA PHE A 56 -8.83 7.63 0.12
C PHE A 56 -9.11 8.29 -1.22
N HIS A 57 -9.74 7.58 -2.17
CA HIS A 57 -10.01 8.10 -3.51
C HIS A 57 -11.19 7.36 -4.17
N PRO A 58 -12.05 8.03 -4.95
CA PRO A 58 -13.15 7.38 -5.68
C PRO A 58 -12.68 6.39 -6.73
N ASP A 59 -11.50 6.61 -7.32
CA ASP A 59 -10.82 5.65 -8.21
C ASP A 59 -10.03 4.60 -7.41
N TYR A 60 -10.74 3.89 -6.52
CA TYR A 60 -10.16 2.83 -5.68
C TYR A 60 -9.66 1.65 -6.51
N ALA A 61 -10.24 1.42 -7.69
CA ALA A 61 -9.83 0.37 -8.62
C ALA A 61 -8.42 0.62 -9.17
N ALA A 62 -8.11 1.87 -9.57
CA ALA A 62 -6.76 2.25 -9.97
C ALA A 62 -5.77 2.11 -8.82
N LEU A 63 -6.12 2.58 -7.61
CA LEU A 63 -5.25 2.44 -6.43
C LEU A 63 -4.94 0.97 -6.11
N ARG A 64 -5.96 0.10 -6.13
CA ARG A 64 -5.79 -1.34 -5.90
C ARG A 64 -4.84 -1.95 -6.92
N ARG A 65 -5.01 -1.60 -8.21
CA ARG A 65 -4.12 -2.05 -9.29
C ARG A 65 -2.68 -1.59 -9.04
N TYR A 66 -2.46 -0.32 -8.70
CA TYR A 66 -1.12 0.20 -8.46
C TYR A 66 -0.46 -0.39 -7.21
N LEU A 67 -1.21 -0.67 -6.16
CA LEU A 67 -0.70 -1.34 -4.96
C LEU A 67 -0.20 -2.75 -5.29
N VAL A 68 -0.91 -3.48 -6.16
CA VAL A 68 -0.49 -4.81 -6.61
C VAL A 68 0.68 -4.74 -7.60
N GLU A 69 0.61 -3.86 -8.61
CA GLU A 69 1.69 -3.67 -9.61
C GLU A 69 2.99 -3.17 -8.97
N SER A 70 2.92 -2.53 -7.80
CA SER A 70 4.07 -2.04 -7.05
C SER A 70 4.50 -2.95 -5.91
N LEU A 71 3.91 -4.14 -5.79
CA LEU A 71 4.24 -5.15 -4.77
C LEU A 71 4.01 -4.69 -3.32
N PHE A 72 3.11 -3.73 -3.09
CA PHE A 72 2.67 -3.37 -1.73
C PHE A 72 1.55 -4.30 -1.23
N LEU A 73 0.68 -4.73 -2.14
CA LEU A 73 -0.33 -5.75 -1.89
C LEU A 73 -0.09 -6.95 -2.81
N THR A 74 -0.25 -8.16 -2.28
CA THR A 74 -0.39 -9.37 -3.09
C THR A 74 -1.87 -9.72 -3.20
N ARG A 75 -2.28 -10.23 -4.35
CA ARG A 75 -3.62 -10.75 -4.60
C ARG A 75 -3.53 -12.23 -4.94
N GLU A 76 -4.27 -13.06 -4.20
CA GLU A 76 -4.43 -14.48 -4.50
C GLU A 76 -5.85 -14.94 -4.17
N ASN A 77 -6.45 -15.71 -5.07
CA ASN A 77 -7.78 -16.32 -4.87
C ASN A 77 -8.88 -15.36 -4.39
N GLY A 78 -8.85 -14.09 -4.83
CA GLY A 78 -9.81 -13.05 -4.43
C GLY A 78 -9.53 -12.38 -3.07
N SER A 79 -8.46 -12.79 -2.39
CA SER A 79 -7.95 -12.17 -1.17
C SER A 79 -6.74 -11.30 -1.47
N TYR A 80 -6.54 -10.28 -0.65
CA TYR A 80 -5.43 -9.35 -0.73
C TYR A 80 -4.76 -9.23 0.63
N TRP A 81 -3.45 -9.11 0.68
CA TRP A 81 -2.72 -8.84 1.92
C TRP A 81 -1.53 -7.95 1.64
N ARG A 82 -1.08 -7.25 2.67
CA ARG A 82 0.12 -6.44 2.59
C ARG A 82 1.35 -7.36 2.54
N SER A 83 2.09 -7.26 1.45
CA SER A 83 3.30 -8.05 1.17
C SER A 83 4.56 -7.20 1.03
N GLY A 84 4.43 -5.86 1.09
CA GLY A 84 5.56 -4.95 0.98
C GLY A 84 5.33 -3.59 1.65
N GLY A 85 6.26 -2.67 1.37
CA GLY A 85 6.27 -1.30 1.91
C GLY A 85 6.98 -1.16 3.26
N THR A 86 7.13 0.09 3.69
CA THR A 86 7.91 0.44 4.87
C THR A 86 7.23 -0.10 6.11
N VAL A 87 7.86 -1.05 6.81
CA VAL A 87 7.44 -1.39 8.18
C VAL A 87 7.87 -0.21 9.04
N THR A 88 6.91 0.62 9.46
CA THR A 88 7.20 1.65 10.46
C THR A 88 7.32 0.91 11.78
N ASP A 89 8.50 0.35 11.99
CA ASP A 89 8.90 -0.35 13.20
C ASP A 89 8.69 0.61 14.37
N GLY A 90 7.58 0.42 15.08
CA GLY A 90 7.47 0.86 16.45
C GLY A 90 8.36 -0.03 17.31
N ALA A 91 9.68 0.20 17.23
CA ALA A 91 10.75 -0.43 18.01
C ALA A 91 11.21 -1.84 17.59
N ALA A 92 12.46 -1.85 17.09
CA ALA A 92 13.40 -2.93 16.89
C ALA A 92 12.85 -4.35 17.11
N ALA A 93 12.50 -5.04 16.03
CA ALA A 93 12.59 -6.50 16.01
C ALA A 93 12.90 -7.04 14.60
N ASP A 94 14.14 -7.49 14.46
CA ASP A 94 14.55 -8.70 13.75
C ASP A 94 14.17 -8.81 12.27
N GLY A 95 15.12 -8.39 11.43
CA GLY A 95 15.26 -8.97 10.11
C GLY A 95 15.63 -10.44 10.26
N THR A 96 14.69 -11.33 9.97
CA THR A 96 15.01 -12.64 9.42
C THR A 96 14.21 -12.82 8.14
N GLU A 97 14.92 -12.58 7.04
CA GLU A 97 14.55 -12.95 5.69
C GLU A 97 14.32 -14.46 5.62
N ALA A 98 13.12 -14.87 5.19
CA ALA A 98 12.87 -16.23 4.72
C ALA A 98 11.82 -16.19 3.59
N TYR A 99 12.19 -15.60 2.45
CA TYR A 99 11.55 -15.92 1.18
C TYR A 99 12.48 -16.85 0.41
N GLY A 100 12.35 -18.14 0.69
CA GLY A 100 13.15 -19.18 0.04
C GLY A 100 12.62 -20.56 0.39
N ALA A 101 11.59 -21.02 -0.31
CA ALA A 101 11.34 -22.43 -0.58
C ALA A 101 10.11 -22.58 -1.50
N ALA A 102 10.34 -22.85 -2.79
CA ALA A 102 9.57 -23.82 -3.58
C ALA A 102 10.05 -23.79 -5.05
N ASP A 103 11.07 -24.57 -5.36
CA ASP A 103 11.14 -25.29 -6.63
C ASP A 103 11.74 -26.66 -6.30
N ALA A 104 10.96 -27.70 -6.55
CA ALA A 104 11.19 -29.09 -6.18
C ALA A 104 11.39 -29.92 -7.45
#